data_AF-A0A0N1I9M0-F1
#
_entry.id   AF-A0A0N1I9M0-F1
#
_cell.length_a   1.000
_cell.length_b   1.000
_cell.length_c   1.000
_cell.angle_alpha   90.00
_cell.angle_beta   90.00
_cell.angle_gamma   90.00
#
_symmetry.space_group_name_H-M   'P 1'
#
loop_
_entity.id
_entity.type
_entity.pdbx_description
1 polymer ?
#
loop_
_entity_poly.entity_id
_entity_poly.type
_entity_poly.pdbx_seq_one_letter_code
_entity_poly.pdbx_strand_id
1 'polypeptide(L)'
;MPPIYHLDNYESCLQRIGDVYCTTHFSLVSENPSDLLDMIHEYSKDTSTHFNHSKLRYGLCLAESCSNYHSSQAIVSIQHLEACLNRTFRDKYNLQTRVTEFSCIEYNETVEKNFGDFCMGLIIFTLTGLAIFSTFLDVYLTNINLEDFPLLLNFSIRHNWRRLFAPYEVETDSKRQIFKSLHGIRVVLISLVILGHSRVPHVTTMKNLKLVEESYKDIFLYIFLNGNIIVQTYFVISGMLLVYKLQTYSERYKIDFHLIPKLISTRWLRLVPPHAFVIFFTATCLRHTKSGPLWETAIGDEIRDCQQRGWTTNSRIDNLHKKFKSIDNPLSYLITTISNFFGTDQTFNEVYRQAYTNVPSYAIGLALGYLIYDLQRSDFQIEKYKKYRYVYWALLPACFVPILLGSTFYGPRRHPVYLHLLYAIVSKPYFGLLVAIIIFGFVFKYENIYRGFFEWSSWRVLSRLSYCAFLVHFLIVRLYTASHTQLTHITFYTNLLMVTGFIISSLAVALPLWLLVEAPSTGLLQYYMTKRNINNNLQETLKSEKSKNI
;
A
#
# COMPACT_ATOMS: atom_id res chain seq x y z
N MET A 1 -14.10 23.65 24.40
CA MET A 1 -14.44 23.42 22.98
C MET A 1 -15.21 22.12 22.88
N PRO A 2 -16.19 21.99 21.97
CA PRO A 2 -16.83 20.71 21.69
C PRO A 2 -15.80 19.67 21.24
N PRO A 3 -15.99 18.37 21.54
CA PRO A 3 -15.09 17.33 21.05
C PRO A 3 -15.22 17.20 19.52
N ILE A 4 -14.11 16.99 18.82
CA ILE A 4 -14.13 16.81 17.35
C ILE A 4 -14.84 15.51 16.95
N TYR A 5 -14.61 14.45 17.70
CA TYR A 5 -15.18 13.13 17.44
C TYR A 5 -16.15 12.74 18.55
N HIS A 6 -17.31 12.23 18.15
CA HIS A 6 -18.30 11.64 19.05
C HIS A 6 -18.95 10.46 18.33
N LEU A 7 -19.14 9.33 19.01
CA LEU A 7 -19.82 8.16 18.46
C LEU A 7 -20.80 7.64 19.51
N ASP A 8 -22.09 7.66 19.19
CA ASP A 8 -23.11 6.92 19.94
C ASP A 8 -22.86 5.42 19.79
N ASN A 9 -23.43 4.62 20.70
CA ASN A 9 -23.24 3.17 20.70
C ASN A 9 -23.87 2.53 19.46
N TYR A 10 -23.02 2.24 18.48
CA TYR A 10 -23.42 1.67 17.19
C TYR A 10 -24.14 0.31 17.34
N GLU A 11 -23.62 -0.57 18.19
CA GLU A 11 -24.16 -1.93 18.38
C GLU A 11 -25.50 -1.92 19.10
N SER A 12 -25.71 -0.98 20.02
CA SER A 12 -27.01 -0.79 20.70
C SER A 12 -28.03 -0.12 19.78
N CYS A 13 -27.59 0.80 18.92
CA CYS A 13 -28.49 1.50 18.00
C CYS A 13 -29.08 0.56 16.95
N LEU A 14 -28.27 -0.29 16.30
CA LEU A 14 -28.75 -1.17 15.22
C LEU A 14 -29.28 -2.51 15.73
N GLN A 15 -30.15 -2.49 16.75
CA GLN A 15 -30.77 -3.71 17.29
C GLN A 15 -32.21 -3.91 16.84
N ARG A 16 -32.95 -2.83 16.52
CA ARG A 16 -34.38 -2.91 16.18
C ARG A 16 -34.64 -2.47 14.75
N ILE A 17 -35.74 -2.99 14.20
CA ILE A 17 -36.22 -2.65 12.86
C ILE A 17 -36.65 -1.17 12.86
N GLY A 18 -36.10 -0.39 11.93
CA GLY A 18 -36.38 1.04 11.77
C GLY A 18 -35.40 1.98 12.49
N ASP A 19 -34.43 1.44 13.23
CA ASP A 19 -33.35 2.25 13.81
C ASP A 19 -32.32 2.62 12.72
N VAL A 20 -31.84 3.86 12.79
CA VAL A 20 -30.92 4.45 11.82
C VAL A 20 -29.75 5.07 12.55
N TYR A 21 -28.54 4.69 12.13
CA TYR A 21 -27.30 5.27 12.62
C TYR A 21 -26.70 6.18 11.54
N CYS A 22 -26.45 7.45 11.87
CA CYS A 22 -25.93 8.43 10.92
C CYS A 22 -24.55 8.95 11.36
N THR A 23 -23.58 8.89 10.45
CA THR A 23 -22.33 9.63 10.56
C THR A 23 -22.48 10.98 9.86
N THR A 24 -22.07 12.04 10.54
CA THR A 24 -22.30 13.43 10.12
C THR A 24 -21.03 14.23 10.21
N HIS A 25 -20.75 15.01 9.16
CA HIS A 25 -19.71 16.03 9.12
C HIS A 25 -20.39 17.40 9.11
N PHE A 26 -20.02 18.25 10.07
CA PHE A 26 -20.64 19.56 10.21
C PHE A 26 -19.66 20.60 10.73
N SER A 27 -20.00 21.86 10.51
CA SER A 27 -19.22 23.02 10.95
C SER A 27 -19.98 23.84 11.98
N LEU A 28 -19.25 24.43 12.92
CA LEU A 28 -19.80 25.37 13.90
C LEU A 28 -20.00 26.74 13.24
N VAL A 29 -21.18 27.32 13.46
CA VAL A 29 -21.57 28.65 12.98
C VAL A 29 -22.28 29.41 14.10
N SER A 30 -22.32 30.73 14.01
CA SER A 30 -23.05 31.59 14.94
C SER A 30 -23.68 32.75 14.19
N GLU A 31 -24.94 33.06 14.48
CA GLU A 31 -25.63 34.24 13.95
C GLU A 31 -25.18 35.53 14.65
N ASN A 32 -24.83 35.42 15.93
CA ASN A 32 -24.34 36.52 16.75
C ASN A 32 -22.83 36.39 16.99
N PRO A 33 -22.13 37.50 17.30
CA PRO A 33 -20.74 37.43 17.75
C PRO A 33 -20.61 36.46 18.93
N SER A 34 -19.66 35.54 18.85
CA SER A 34 -19.46 34.50 19.85
C SER A 34 -17.97 34.37 20.16
N ASP A 35 -17.58 34.81 21.35
CA ASP A 35 -16.20 34.71 21.84
C ASP A 35 -15.69 33.27 21.79
N LEU A 36 -16.57 32.29 22.00
CA LEU A 36 -16.23 30.87 21.90
C LEU A 36 -15.86 30.46 20.48
N LEU A 37 -16.64 30.88 19.48
CA LEU A 37 -16.37 30.57 18.08
C LEU A 37 -15.09 31.25 17.61
N ASP A 38 -14.85 32.49 18.04
CA ASP A 38 -13.62 33.23 17.75
C ASP A 38 -12.39 32.54 18.35
N MET A 39 -12.45 32.10 19.62
CA MET A 39 -11.39 31.29 20.23
C MET A 39 -11.15 29.97 19.49
N ILE A 40 -12.21 29.30 19.02
CA ILE A 40 -12.10 28.06 18.23
C ILE A 40 -11.39 28.33 16.91
N HIS A 41 -11.77 29.40 16.21
CA HIS A 41 -11.14 29.79 14.94
C HIS A 41 -9.68 30.22 15.14
N GLU A 42 -9.37 30.96 16.20
CA GLU A 42 -8.01 31.37 16.54
C GLU A 42 -7.13 30.17 16.85
N TYR A 43 -7.60 29.23 17.69
CA TYR A 43 -6.87 27.99 17.98
C TYR A 43 -6.66 27.13 16.73
N SER A 44 -7.70 27.02 15.89
CA SER A 44 -7.69 26.23 14.65
C SER A 44 -6.95 26.90 13.49
N LYS A 45 -6.49 28.14 13.65
CA LYS A 45 -5.76 28.89 12.63
C LYS A 45 -4.38 28.26 12.34
N ASP A 46 -3.79 27.61 13.34
CA ASP A 46 -2.57 26.82 13.17
C ASP A 46 -2.89 25.43 12.64
N THR A 47 -2.94 25.31 11.31
CA THR A 47 -3.19 24.04 10.64
C THR A 47 -1.99 23.08 10.64
N SER A 48 -0.83 23.49 11.18
CA SER A 48 0.38 22.66 11.19
C SER A 48 0.41 21.68 12.35
N THR A 49 -0.09 22.10 13.52
CA THR A 49 -0.08 21.29 14.75
C THR A 49 -1.46 21.07 15.36
N HIS A 50 -2.46 21.90 15.03
CA HIS A 50 -3.80 21.79 15.61
C HIS A 50 -4.80 21.24 14.59
N PHE A 51 -5.74 20.44 15.10
CA PHE A 51 -6.91 20.06 14.33
C PHE A 51 -7.86 21.25 14.21
N ASN A 52 -8.68 21.25 13.16
CA ASN A 52 -9.69 22.30 13.01
C ASN A 52 -10.91 21.99 13.89
N HIS A 53 -10.97 22.59 15.07
CA HIS A 53 -12.05 22.42 16.05
C HIS A 53 -13.38 23.07 15.62
N SER A 54 -13.41 23.80 14.50
CA SER A 54 -14.68 24.27 13.91
C SER A 54 -15.38 23.21 13.06
N LYS A 55 -14.69 22.12 12.68
CA LYS A 55 -15.24 21.01 11.89
C LYS A 55 -15.33 19.76 12.76
N LEU A 56 -16.54 19.24 12.94
CA LEU A 56 -16.84 18.14 13.85
C LEU A 56 -17.36 16.92 13.07
N ARG A 57 -17.13 15.72 13.62
CA ARG A 57 -17.53 14.43 13.03
C ARG A 57 -18.23 13.57 14.08
N TYR A 58 -19.55 13.44 13.95
CA TYR A 58 -20.38 12.75 14.95
C TYR A 58 -21.09 11.55 14.32
N GLY A 59 -21.03 10.40 14.99
CA GLY A 59 -21.91 9.25 14.75
C GLY A 59 -23.07 9.28 15.74
N LEU A 60 -24.29 9.34 15.23
CA LEU A 60 -25.51 9.56 16.01
C LEU A 60 -26.49 8.41 15.80
N CYS A 61 -27.07 7.92 16.90
CA CYS A 61 -28.24 7.09 16.84
C CYS A 61 -29.49 7.96 16.79
N LEU A 62 -30.24 7.96 15.68
CA LEU A 62 -31.36 8.90 15.52
C LEU A 62 -32.49 8.66 16.52
N ALA A 63 -32.74 7.40 16.89
CA ALA A 63 -33.77 7.04 17.85
C ALA A 63 -33.47 7.55 19.27
N GLU A 64 -32.19 7.61 19.66
CA GLU A 64 -31.77 8.04 21.01
C GLU A 64 -31.47 9.54 21.04
N SER A 65 -30.58 9.99 20.15
CA SER A 65 -30.03 11.36 20.15
C SER A 65 -30.94 12.37 19.44
N CYS A 66 -31.78 11.92 18.50
CA CYS A 66 -32.64 12.79 17.68
C CYS A 66 -34.13 12.40 17.72
N SER A 67 -34.59 11.78 18.81
CA SER A 67 -35.95 11.25 18.97
C SER A 67 -37.10 12.22 18.62
N ASN A 68 -36.88 13.52 18.84
CA ASN A 68 -37.89 14.56 18.56
C ASN A 68 -37.93 15.02 17.09
N TYR A 69 -36.93 14.65 16.28
CA TYR A 69 -36.74 15.15 14.92
C TYR A 69 -36.78 14.05 13.86
N HIS A 70 -36.89 12.78 14.28
CA HIS A 70 -36.97 11.64 13.37
C HIS A 70 -38.06 10.65 13.85
N SER A 71 -39.07 10.44 13.02
CA SER A 71 -39.97 9.29 13.13
C SER A 71 -39.43 8.16 12.26
N SER A 72 -39.65 6.90 12.65
CA SER A 72 -39.11 5.68 12.01
C SER A 72 -39.48 5.46 10.53
N GLN A 73 -40.20 6.39 9.90
CA GLN A 73 -40.66 6.33 8.51
C GLN A 73 -40.25 7.57 7.68
N ALA A 74 -39.56 8.56 8.27
CA ALA A 74 -39.17 9.79 7.58
C ALA A 74 -37.80 9.63 6.89
N ILE A 75 -37.69 10.15 5.66
CA ILE A 75 -36.39 10.22 4.95
C ILE A 75 -35.48 11.20 5.71
N VAL A 76 -34.30 10.72 6.11
CA VAL A 76 -33.29 11.57 6.76
C VAL A 76 -32.83 12.64 5.78
N SER A 77 -32.94 13.91 6.18
CA SER A 77 -32.48 15.06 5.40
C SER A 77 -31.47 15.87 6.19
N ILE A 78 -30.72 16.71 5.49
CA ILE A 78 -29.78 17.67 6.10
C ILE A 78 -30.50 18.52 7.15
N GLN A 79 -31.71 19.00 6.86
CA GLN A 79 -32.44 19.86 7.80
C GLN A 79 -32.81 19.15 9.11
N HIS A 80 -33.17 17.86 9.05
CA HIS A 80 -33.49 17.08 10.25
C HIS A 80 -32.26 16.92 11.17
N LEU A 81 -31.11 16.59 10.58
CA LEU A 81 -29.85 16.44 11.30
C LEU A 81 -29.35 17.79 11.85
N GLU A 82 -29.43 18.86 11.05
CA GLU A 82 -29.09 20.20 11.50
C GLU A 82 -29.98 20.66 12.65
N ALA A 83 -31.30 20.43 12.60
CA ALA A 83 -32.20 20.80 13.67
C ALA A 83 -31.88 20.06 14.98
N CYS A 84 -31.60 18.76 14.90
CA CYS A 84 -31.20 17.94 16.05
C CYS A 84 -29.87 18.43 16.67
N LEU A 85 -28.85 18.63 15.83
CA LEU A 85 -27.54 19.12 16.25
C LEU A 85 -27.61 20.55 16.80
N ASN A 86 -28.37 21.44 16.13
CA ASN A 86 -28.57 22.82 16.56
C ASN A 86 -29.15 22.91 17.96
N ARG A 87 -30.13 22.07 18.31
CA ARG A 87 -30.67 22.05 19.68
C ARG A 87 -29.57 21.73 20.69
N THR A 88 -28.84 20.63 20.47
CA THR A 88 -27.78 20.17 21.38
C THR A 88 -26.66 21.20 21.55
N PHE A 89 -26.21 21.80 20.45
CA PHE A 89 -25.11 22.76 20.46
C PHE A 89 -25.53 24.15 20.93
N ARG A 90 -26.78 24.56 20.68
CA ARG A 90 -27.33 25.82 21.19
C ARG A 90 -27.49 25.75 22.70
N ASP A 91 -28.03 24.64 23.22
CA ASP A 91 -28.26 24.46 24.66
C ASP A 91 -26.93 24.39 25.45
N LYS A 92 -25.91 23.71 24.90
CA LYS A 92 -24.65 23.47 25.62
C LYS A 92 -23.57 24.53 25.39
N TYR A 93 -23.52 25.12 24.19
CA TYR A 93 -22.43 26.00 23.77
C TYR A 93 -22.91 27.34 23.21
N ASN A 94 -24.21 27.57 23.09
CA ASN A 94 -24.79 28.74 22.40
C ASN A 94 -24.26 28.93 20.97
N LEU A 95 -24.03 27.81 20.26
CA LEU A 95 -23.56 27.76 18.88
C LEU A 95 -24.58 27.04 18.00
N GLN A 96 -24.55 27.35 16.70
CA GLN A 96 -25.29 26.64 15.68
C GLN A 96 -24.34 25.73 14.88
N THR A 97 -24.93 24.86 14.08
CA THR A 97 -24.27 23.84 13.28
C THR A 97 -24.78 23.90 11.85
N ARG A 98 -23.87 23.66 10.90
CA ARG A 98 -24.18 23.50 9.48
C ARG A 98 -23.62 22.17 8.99
N VAL A 99 -24.50 21.26 8.60
CA VAL A 99 -24.14 19.91 8.14
C VAL A 99 -23.65 20.02 6.69
N THR A 100 -22.43 19.51 6.46
CA THR A 100 -21.80 19.52 5.14
C THR A 100 -22.03 18.23 4.39
N GLU A 101 -21.98 17.09 5.10
CA GLU A 101 -22.07 15.76 4.54
C GLU A 101 -22.58 14.82 5.62
N PHE A 102 -23.39 13.83 5.25
CA PHE A 102 -23.82 12.78 6.15
C PHE A 102 -23.98 11.46 5.41
N SER A 103 -23.86 10.36 6.15
CA SER A 103 -24.12 9.02 5.67
C SER A 103 -24.81 8.21 6.75
N CYS A 104 -25.94 7.59 6.41
CA CYS A 104 -26.74 6.80 7.33
C CYS A 104 -26.76 5.33 6.93
N ILE A 105 -26.84 4.47 7.94
CA ILE A 105 -26.95 3.02 7.81
C ILE A 105 -28.21 2.59 8.57
N GLU A 106 -29.05 1.82 7.91
CA GLU A 106 -30.28 1.25 8.48
C GLU A 106 -30.04 -0.17 8.99
N TYR A 107 -30.90 -0.61 9.92
CA TYR A 107 -30.90 -2.00 10.38
C TYR A 107 -31.07 -2.98 9.21
N ASN A 108 -30.08 -3.88 9.06
CA ASN A 108 -30.07 -4.96 8.07
C ASN A 108 -30.19 -4.50 6.61
N GLU A 109 -29.60 -3.34 6.28
CA GLU A 109 -29.51 -2.84 4.91
C GLU A 109 -28.79 -3.86 4.01
N THR A 110 -29.53 -4.51 3.10
CA THR A 110 -28.95 -5.45 2.14
C THR A 110 -28.60 -4.72 0.84
N VAL A 111 -27.33 -4.80 0.45
CA VAL A 111 -26.88 -4.28 -0.85
C VAL A 111 -27.32 -5.23 -1.96
N GLU A 112 -27.97 -4.70 -3.00
CA GLU A 112 -28.36 -5.49 -4.17
C GLU A 112 -27.13 -6.06 -4.89
N LYS A 113 -27.24 -7.32 -5.30
CA LYS A 113 -26.18 -8.02 -6.04
C LYS A 113 -26.16 -7.52 -7.47
N ASN A 114 -24.98 -7.16 -7.97
CA ASN A 114 -24.82 -6.77 -9.37
C ASN A 114 -24.11 -7.86 -10.18
N PHE A 115 -24.01 -7.65 -11.50
CA PHE A 115 -23.30 -8.55 -12.40
C PHE A 115 -21.82 -8.74 -12.00
N GLY A 116 -21.17 -7.70 -11.48
CA GLY A 116 -19.79 -7.76 -10.99
C GLY A 116 -19.61 -8.76 -9.85
N ASP A 117 -20.55 -8.80 -8.91
CA ASP A 117 -20.54 -9.74 -7.78
C ASP A 117 -20.64 -11.19 -8.26
N PHE A 118 -21.47 -11.46 -9.26
CA PHE A 118 -21.56 -12.77 -9.90
C PHE A 118 -20.23 -13.16 -10.59
N CYS A 119 -19.64 -12.24 -11.36
CA CYS A 119 -18.35 -12.47 -12.01
C CYS A 119 -17.25 -12.76 -10.99
N MET A 120 -17.20 -12.02 -9.87
CA MET A 120 -16.20 -12.25 -8.83
C MET A 120 -16.40 -13.59 -8.14
N GLY A 121 -17.66 -13.95 -7.83
CA GLY A 121 -18.01 -15.26 -7.33
C GLY A 121 -17.54 -16.39 -8.26
N LEU A 122 -17.74 -16.25 -9.57
CA LEU A 122 -17.26 -17.20 -10.58
C LEU A 122 -15.73 -17.28 -10.62
N ILE A 123 -15.01 -16.16 -10.52
CA ILE A 123 -13.53 -16.14 -10.47
C ILE A 123 -13.03 -16.88 -9.22
N ILE A 124 -13.61 -16.60 -8.04
CA ILE A 124 -13.20 -17.27 -6.80
C ILE A 124 -13.50 -18.77 -6.92
N PHE A 125 -14.70 -19.14 -7.36
CA PHE A 125 -15.12 -20.53 -7.53
C PHE A 125 -14.21 -21.30 -8.51
N THR A 126 -13.87 -20.71 -9.67
CA THR A 126 -13.01 -21.33 -10.66
C THR A 126 -11.57 -21.49 -10.15
N LEU A 127 -10.98 -20.45 -9.53
CA LEU A 127 -9.63 -20.53 -8.99
C LEU A 127 -9.51 -21.56 -7.86
N THR A 128 -10.47 -21.57 -6.94
CA THR A 128 -10.51 -22.55 -5.84
C THR A 128 -10.79 -23.97 -6.35
N GLY A 129 -11.73 -24.14 -7.27
CA GLY A 129 -12.03 -25.43 -7.90
C GLY A 129 -10.82 -25.99 -8.65
N LEU A 130 -10.14 -25.18 -9.46
CA LEU A 130 -8.90 -25.56 -10.15
C LEU A 130 -7.80 -25.93 -9.16
N ALA A 131 -7.65 -25.17 -8.07
CA ALA A 131 -6.65 -25.44 -7.05
C ALA A 131 -6.90 -26.76 -6.32
N ILE A 132 -8.16 -27.03 -5.92
CA ILE A 132 -8.56 -28.29 -5.28
C ILE A 132 -8.36 -29.46 -6.23
N PHE A 133 -8.87 -29.36 -7.46
CA PHE A 133 -8.76 -30.41 -8.48
C PHE A 133 -7.29 -30.73 -8.79
N SER A 134 -6.47 -29.71 -9.05
CA SER A 134 -5.05 -29.88 -9.37
C SER A 134 -4.26 -30.45 -8.19
N THR A 135 -4.60 -30.05 -6.96
CA THR A 135 -3.97 -30.61 -5.74
C THR A 135 -4.38 -32.07 -5.52
N PHE A 136 -5.64 -32.42 -5.81
CA PHE A 136 -6.11 -33.81 -5.73
C PHE A 136 -5.33 -34.70 -6.71
N LEU A 137 -5.16 -34.26 -7.96
CA LEU A 137 -4.36 -34.99 -8.94
C LEU A 137 -2.89 -35.14 -8.49
N ASP A 138 -2.27 -34.08 -7.98
CA ASP A 138 -0.88 -34.07 -7.45
C ASP A 138 -0.68 -34.97 -6.21
N VAL A 139 -1.75 -35.26 -5.45
CA VAL A 139 -1.69 -36.14 -4.27
C VAL A 139 -1.96 -37.59 -4.61
N TYR A 140 -3.01 -37.88 -5.38
CA TYR A 140 -3.52 -39.23 -5.58
C TYR A 140 -2.97 -39.93 -6.82
N LEU A 141 -2.58 -39.18 -7.85
CA LEU A 141 -2.01 -39.76 -9.07
C LEU A 141 -0.49 -39.70 -9.02
N THR A 142 0.14 -40.21 -7.96
CA THR A 142 1.61 -40.35 -7.86
C THR A 142 2.23 -41.16 -9.00
N ASN A 143 1.43 -41.96 -9.70
CA ASN A 143 1.84 -42.75 -10.87
C ASN A 143 1.72 -41.97 -12.20
N ILE A 144 1.05 -40.81 -12.23
CA ILE A 144 1.03 -39.92 -13.39
C ILE A 144 2.01 -38.80 -13.09
N ASN A 145 3.06 -38.69 -13.90
CA ASN A 145 3.96 -37.54 -13.82
C ASN A 145 3.18 -36.28 -14.18
N LEU A 146 2.70 -35.54 -13.18
CA LEU A 146 1.98 -34.28 -13.38
C LEU A 146 2.86 -33.21 -14.08
N GLU A 147 4.17 -33.47 -14.20
CA GLU A 147 5.10 -32.74 -15.06
C GLU A 147 4.68 -32.76 -16.55
N ASP A 148 3.93 -33.78 -16.99
CA ASP A 148 3.38 -33.90 -18.34
C ASP A 148 2.18 -32.94 -18.58
N PHE A 149 1.56 -32.43 -17.50
CA PHE A 149 0.44 -31.48 -17.55
C PHE A 149 0.80 -30.16 -16.82
N PRO A 150 1.75 -29.38 -17.36
CA PRO A 150 2.30 -28.20 -16.69
C PRO A 150 1.28 -27.10 -16.40
N LEU A 151 0.18 -27.05 -17.16
CA LEU A 151 -0.90 -26.08 -16.93
C LEU A 151 -1.64 -26.37 -15.62
N LEU A 152 -1.94 -27.63 -15.30
CA LEU A 152 -2.63 -28.00 -14.06
C LEU A 152 -1.69 -27.97 -12.86
N LEU A 153 -0.44 -28.39 -13.04
CA LEU A 153 0.56 -28.36 -11.96
C LEU A 153 0.74 -26.96 -11.35
N ASN A 154 0.64 -25.91 -12.17
CA ASN A 154 0.74 -24.51 -11.73
C ASN A 154 -0.36 -24.10 -10.73
N PHE A 155 -1.50 -24.78 -10.71
CA PHE A 155 -2.61 -24.53 -9.77
C PHE A 155 -2.57 -25.45 -8.53
N SER A 156 -1.70 -26.46 -8.47
CA SER A 156 -1.59 -27.31 -7.28
C SER A 156 -1.08 -26.52 -6.07
N ILE A 157 -1.84 -26.55 -4.98
CA ILE A 157 -1.49 -25.93 -3.70
C ILE A 157 -0.26 -26.62 -3.12
N ARG A 158 -0.17 -27.94 -3.18
CA ARG A 158 0.96 -28.72 -2.66
C ARG A 158 2.26 -28.37 -3.39
N HIS A 159 2.21 -28.28 -4.72
CA HIS A 159 3.35 -27.87 -5.53
C HIS A 159 3.80 -26.43 -5.19
N ASN A 160 2.86 -25.48 -5.18
CA ASN A 160 3.16 -24.09 -4.87
C ASN A 160 3.62 -23.90 -3.41
N TRP A 161 3.12 -24.70 -2.47
CA TRP A 161 3.57 -24.72 -1.07
C TRP A 161 5.02 -25.16 -0.96
N ARG A 162 5.40 -26.27 -1.63
CA ARG A 162 6.80 -26.69 -1.71
C ARG A 162 7.68 -25.61 -2.33
N ARG A 163 7.20 -24.93 -3.39
CA ARG A 163 7.89 -23.80 -4.02
C ARG A 163 8.04 -22.60 -3.07
N LEU A 164 7.07 -22.36 -2.18
CA LEU A 164 7.12 -21.29 -1.18
C LEU A 164 8.18 -21.53 -0.10
N PHE A 165 8.40 -22.78 0.31
CA PHE A 165 9.40 -23.16 1.32
C PHE A 165 10.74 -23.65 0.73
N ALA A 166 10.83 -23.82 -0.60
CA ALA A 166 12.01 -24.40 -1.25
C ALA A 166 13.34 -23.72 -0.84
N PRO A 167 14.40 -24.52 -0.55
CA PRO A 167 15.77 -24.05 -0.30
C PRO A 167 16.38 -23.36 -1.52
N TYR A 168 17.39 -22.52 -1.28
CA TYR A 168 18.10 -21.80 -2.36
C TYR A 168 18.82 -22.72 -3.35
N GLU A 169 19.10 -23.97 -2.98
CA GLU A 169 19.92 -24.91 -3.76
C GLU A 169 19.23 -25.47 -5.01
N VAL A 170 17.90 -25.35 -5.13
CA VAL A 170 17.16 -25.88 -6.30
C VAL A 170 17.22 -24.93 -7.52
N GLU A 171 17.67 -23.68 -7.36
CA GLU A 171 17.97 -22.79 -8.50
C GLU A 171 19.49 -22.81 -8.80
N THR A 172 19.86 -23.46 -9.88
CA THR A 172 21.23 -23.76 -10.37
C THR A 172 22.13 -22.55 -10.71
N ASP A 173 21.75 -21.31 -10.36
CA ASP A 173 22.55 -20.12 -10.61
C ASP A 173 23.24 -19.61 -9.33
N SER A 174 24.52 -19.93 -9.18
CA SER A 174 25.42 -19.34 -8.16
C SER A 174 25.34 -17.80 -8.12
N LYS A 175 25.03 -17.17 -9.27
CA LYS A 175 24.82 -15.72 -9.45
C LYS A 175 23.59 -15.16 -8.71
N ARG A 176 22.55 -15.95 -8.40
CA ARG A 176 21.35 -15.48 -7.66
C ARG A 176 21.52 -15.49 -6.15
N GLN A 177 22.40 -16.36 -5.63
CA GLN A 177 22.64 -16.49 -4.19
C GLN A 177 23.31 -15.26 -3.55
N ILE A 178 23.84 -14.36 -4.36
CA ILE A 178 24.55 -13.15 -3.92
C ILE A 178 23.56 -12.09 -3.40
N PHE A 179 22.29 -12.16 -3.81
CA PHE A 179 21.26 -11.20 -3.44
C PHE A 179 20.38 -11.64 -2.25
N LYS A 180 20.86 -12.56 -1.40
CA LYS A 180 20.12 -13.10 -0.24
C LYS A 180 19.59 -12.00 0.68
N SER A 181 20.41 -10.98 0.94
CA SER A 181 20.07 -9.82 1.79
C SER A 181 18.85 -9.03 1.30
N LEU A 182 18.56 -9.04 -0.01
CA LEU A 182 17.40 -8.32 -0.57
C LEU A 182 16.07 -8.86 -0.05
N HIS A 183 16.03 -10.13 0.36
CA HIS A 183 14.83 -10.71 0.94
C HIS A 183 14.51 -10.09 2.30
N GLY A 184 15.49 -10.03 3.20
CA GLY A 184 15.34 -9.35 4.48
C GLY A 184 15.01 -7.87 4.31
N ILE A 185 15.71 -7.17 3.39
CA ILE A 185 15.45 -5.76 3.11
C ILE A 185 13.97 -5.55 2.73
N ARG A 186 13.44 -6.35 1.79
CA ARG A 186 12.04 -6.22 1.37
C ARG A 186 11.04 -6.44 2.50
N VAL A 187 11.31 -7.39 3.40
CA VAL A 187 10.41 -7.69 4.52
C VAL A 187 10.44 -6.56 5.56
N VAL A 188 11.63 -6.04 5.87
CA VAL A 188 11.75 -4.86 6.75
C VAL A 188 11.04 -3.66 6.15
N LEU A 189 11.21 -3.40 4.85
CA LEU A 189 10.56 -2.28 4.17
C LEU A 189 9.03 -2.36 4.24
N ILE A 190 8.43 -3.52 3.94
CA ILE A 190 6.97 -3.65 4.04
C ILE A 190 6.48 -3.49 5.48
N SER A 191 7.20 -4.02 6.47
CA SER A 191 6.86 -3.83 7.88
C SER A 191 6.90 -2.35 8.30
N LEU A 192 7.87 -1.59 7.81
CA LEU A 192 7.97 -0.14 8.05
C LEU A 192 6.84 0.64 7.35
N VAL A 193 6.44 0.23 6.15
CA VAL A 193 5.28 0.80 5.43
C VAL A 193 3.98 0.53 6.20
N ILE A 194 3.78 -0.71 6.68
CA ILE A 194 2.61 -1.08 7.49
C ILE A 194 2.60 -0.28 8.80
N LEU A 195 3.75 -0.11 9.45
CA LEU A 195 3.89 0.73 10.63
C LEU A 195 3.46 2.19 10.35
N GLY A 196 3.86 2.76 9.22
CA GLY A 196 3.40 4.09 8.79
C GLY A 196 1.88 4.18 8.61
N HIS A 197 1.27 3.19 7.96
CA HIS A 197 -0.18 3.15 7.71
C HIS A 197 -1.00 2.76 8.95
N SER A 198 -0.42 2.10 9.95
CA SER A 198 -1.09 1.72 11.21
C SER A 198 -1.62 2.92 12.01
N ARG A 199 -1.17 4.13 11.68
CA ARG A 199 -1.61 5.38 12.31
C ARG A 199 -2.87 5.96 11.69
N VAL A 200 -3.31 5.50 10.52
CA VAL A 200 -4.54 6.00 9.87
C VAL A 200 -5.79 5.82 10.76
N PRO A 201 -6.06 4.65 11.40
CA PRO A 201 -7.24 4.48 12.24
C PRO A 201 -7.26 5.45 13.42
N HIS A 202 -6.08 5.77 13.95
CA HIS A 202 -5.95 6.76 15.00
C HIS A 202 -6.58 8.07 14.54
N VAL A 203 -6.20 8.63 13.40
CA VAL A 203 -6.62 9.98 13.02
C VAL A 203 -8.13 10.12 12.83
N THR A 204 -8.85 9.01 12.64
CA THR A 204 -10.29 8.98 12.45
C THR A 204 -11.10 8.71 13.73
N THR A 205 -10.52 8.12 14.79
CA THR A 205 -11.27 7.66 15.98
C THR A 205 -10.62 8.02 17.31
N MET A 206 -9.86 9.12 17.40
CA MET A 206 -9.16 9.49 18.64
C MET A 206 -10.09 10.00 19.74
N LYS A 207 -9.91 9.48 20.97
CA LYS A 207 -10.48 10.10 22.18
C LYS A 207 -9.56 11.19 22.75
N ASN A 208 -8.24 10.98 22.73
CA ASN A 208 -7.23 11.84 23.33
C ASN A 208 -6.51 12.72 22.29
N LEU A 209 -7.27 13.55 21.59
CA LEU A 209 -6.77 14.37 20.47
C LEU A 209 -5.60 15.29 20.86
N LYS A 210 -5.65 15.89 22.05
CA LYS A 210 -4.60 16.78 22.57
C LYS A 210 -3.24 16.09 22.67
N LEU A 211 -3.21 14.81 23.05
CA LEU A 211 -1.96 14.04 23.10
C LEU A 211 -1.33 13.91 21.71
N VAL A 212 -2.14 13.87 20.66
CA VAL A 212 -1.66 13.82 19.28
C VAL A 212 -1.22 15.18 18.77
N GLU A 213 -1.96 16.25 19.08
CA GLU A 213 -1.51 17.63 18.82
C GLU A 213 -0.15 17.91 19.51
N GLU A 214 0.03 17.42 20.74
CA GLU A 214 1.29 17.52 21.47
C GLU A 214 2.38 16.61 20.91
N SER A 215 2.03 15.46 20.33
CA SER A 215 2.98 14.53 19.71
C SER A 215 3.66 15.09 18.46
N TYR A 216 3.16 16.20 17.87
CA TYR A 216 3.92 16.96 16.87
C TYR A 216 5.18 17.61 17.46
N LYS A 217 5.41 17.57 18.77
CA LYS A 217 6.69 17.95 19.37
C LYS A 217 7.66 16.76 19.47
N ASP A 218 7.17 15.54 19.29
CA ASP A 218 7.97 14.34 19.39
C ASP A 218 8.70 14.03 18.08
N ILE A 219 10.02 13.84 18.19
CA ILE A 219 10.87 13.46 17.06
C ILE A 219 10.42 12.17 16.37
N PHE A 220 9.78 11.26 17.11
CA PHE A 220 9.26 10.01 16.58
C PHE A 220 8.14 10.25 15.56
N LEU A 221 7.22 11.19 15.79
CA LEU A 221 6.14 11.46 14.83
C LEU A 221 6.72 11.98 13.50
N TYR A 222 7.73 12.84 13.56
CA TYR A 222 8.37 13.36 12.36
C TYR A 222 9.15 12.30 11.58
N ILE A 223 9.76 11.35 12.27
CA ILE A 223 10.39 10.19 11.63
C ILE A 223 9.38 9.42 10.79
N PHE A 224 8.14 9.30 11.27
CA PHE A 224 7.07 8.64 10.53
C PHE A 224 6.57 9.49 9.35
N LEU A 225 6.30 10.79 9.56
CA LEU A 225 5.80 11.68 8.51
C LEU A 225 6.80 11.82 7.33
N ASN A 226 8.09 11.94 7.62
CA ASN A 226 9.16 11.98 6.60
C ASN A 226 9.64 10.59 6.16
N GLY A 227 9.17 9.52 6.81
CA GLY A 227 9.55 8.13 6.55
C GLY A 227 9.15 7.63 5.16
N ASN A 228 8.31 8.37 4.44
CA ASN A 228 7.96 8.14 3.04
C ASN A 228 9.17 7.96 2.10
N ILE A 229 10.32 8.54 2.45
CA ILE A 229 11.57 8.38 1.70
C ILE A 229 12.09 6.92 1.68
N ILE A 230 11.68 6.09 2.64
CA ILE A 230 12.07 4.67 2.72
C ILE A 230 11.65 3.91 1.46
N VAL A 231 10.56 4.33 0.80
CA VAL A 231 10.05 3.74 -0.45
C VAL A 231 11.08 3.86 -1.59
N GLN A 232 12.01 4.82 -1.54
CA GLN A 232 13.11 4.94 -2.52
C GLN A 232 13.95 3.66 -2.64
N THR A 233 14.03 2.87 -1.57
CA THR A 233 14.73 1.58 -1.56
C THR A 233 14.17 0.61 -2.60
N TYR A 234 12.84 0.59 -2.82
CA TYR A 234 12.23 -0.25 -3.86
C TYR A 234 12.66 0.17 -5.28
N PHE A 235 12.80 1.47 -5.52
CA PHE A 235 13.25 2.00 -6.81
C PHE A 235 14.71 1.65 -7.09
N VAL A 236 15.59 1.78 -6.08
CA VAL A 236 17.01 1.38 -6.18
C VAL A 236 17.12 -0.12 -6.49
N ILE A 237 16.44 -0.98 -5.71
CA ILE A 237 16.44 -2.43 -5.91
C ILE A 237 15.90 -2.78 -7.31
N SER A 238 14.83 -2.11 -7.74
CA SER A 238 14.23 -2.37 -9.05
C SER A 238 15.14 -1.99 -10.21
N GLY A 239 15.85 -0.86 -10.15
CA GLY A 239 16.80 -0.44 -11.17
C GLY A 239 17.98 -1.39 -11.24
N MET A 240 18.56 -1.72 -10.08
CA MET A 240 19.71 -2.62 -9.97
C MET A 240 19.43 -3.99 -10.57
N LEU A 241 18.32 -4.62 -10.18
CA LEU A 241 17.97 -5.95 -10.67
C LEU A 241 17.63 -5.96 -12.17
N LEU A 242 17.14 -4.85 -12.74
CA LEU A 242 16.87 -4.76 -14.17
C LEU A 242 18.18 -4.80 -14.97
N VAL A 243 19.12 -3.92 -14.64
CA VAL A 243 20.40 -3.83 -15.37
C VAL A 243 21.22 -5.09 -15.16
N TYR A 244 21.33 -5.59 -13.93
CA TYR A 244 22.08 -6.81 -13.65
C TYR A 244 21.57 -8.01 -14.48
N LYS A 245 20.24 -8.18 -14.57
CA LYS A 245 19.64 -9.23 -15.40
C LYS A 245 19.88 -9.00 -16.89
N LEU A 246 19.78 -7.76 -17.37
CA LEU A 246 20.04 -7.42 -18.76
C LEU A 246 21.49 -7.71 -19.15
N GLN A 247 22.45 -7.34 -18.30
CA GLN A 247 23.87 -7.62 -18.51
C GLN A 247 24.16 -9.12 -18.50
N THR A 248 23.61 -9.86 -17.54
CA THR A 248 23.74 -11.32 -17.50
C THR A 248 23.11 -11.99 -18.73
N TYR A 249 21.98 -11.47 -19.23
CA TYR A 249 21.35 -11.95 -20.46
C TYR A 249 22.21 -11.68 -21.70
N SER A 250 22.88 -10.52 -21.73
CA SER A 250 23.76 -10.11 -22.83
C SER A 250 24.99 -11.01 -23.00
N GLU A 251 25.39 -11.75 -21.96
CA GLU A 251 26.48 -12.74 -22.05
C GLU A 251 26.15 -13.88 -23.01
N ARG A 252 24.86 -14.22 -23.15
CA ARG A 252 24.39 -15.38 -23.93
C ARG A 252 23.64 -15.00 -25.20
N TYR A 253 23.07 -13.80 -25.24
CA TYR A 253 22.19 -13.37 -26.34
C TYR A 253 22.47 -11.92 -26.71
N LYS A 254 22.39 -11.61 -28.02
CA LYS A 254 22.46 -10.22 -28.48
C LYS A 254 21.24 -9.44 -27.96
N ILE A 255 21.50 -8.21 -27.50
CA ILE A 255 20.43 -7.31 -27.06
C ILE A 255 19.70 -6.79 -28.31
N ASP A 256 18.46 -7.21 -28.49
CA ASP A 256 17.55 -6.67 -29.49
C ASP A 256 16.67 -5.57 -28.87
N PHE A 257 16.26 -4.58 -29.67
CA PHE A 257 15.34 -3.52 -29.23
C PHE A 257 14.00 -4.09 -28.73
N HIS A 258 13.55 -5.23 -29.28
CA HIS A 258 12.35 -5.93 -28.82
C HIS A 258 12.48 -6.57 -27.43
N LEU A 259 13.70 -6.69 -26.89
CA LEU A 259 13.93 -7.24 -25.56
C LEU A 259 13.35 -6.35 -24.46
N ILE A 260 13.47 -5.02 -24.58
CA ILE A 260 13.00 -4.09 -23.54
C ILE A 260 11.47 -4.16 -23.38
N PRO A 261 10.65 -4.05 -24.46
CA PRO A 261 9.21 -4.29 -24.37
C PRO A 261 8.85 -5.68 -23.83
N LYS A 262 9.62 -6.73 -24.20
CA LYS A 262 9.42 -8.09 -23.67
C LYS A 262 9.68 -8.16 -22.16
N LEU A 263 10.72 -7.52 -21.64
CA LEU A 263 11.02 -7.46 -20.20
C LEU A 263 9.94 -6.68 -19.43
N ILE A 264 9.46 -5.56 -20.00
CA ILE A 264 8.40 -4.75 -19.38
C ILE A 264 7.08 -5.54 -19.34
N SER A 265 6.66 -6.11 -20.47
CA SER A 265 5.42 -6.88 -20.57
C SER A 265 5.43 -8.11 -19.67
N THR A 266 6.54 -8.85 -19.58
CA THR A 266 6.65 -9.99 -18.66
C THR A 266 6.60 -9.59 -17.20
N ARG A 267 7.21 -8.46 -16.83
CA ARG A 267 7.08 -7.90 -15.49
C ARG A 267 5.62 -7.50 -15.19
N TRP A 268 4.96 -6.88 -16.16
CA TRP A 268 3.58 -6.43 -16.02
C TRP A 268 2.62 -7.62 -15.89
N LEU A 269 2.73 -8.61 -16.78
CA LEU A 269 1.93 -9.85 -16.75
C LEU A 269 2.12 -10.68 -15.47
N ARG A 270 3.25 -10.51 -14.76
CA ARG A 270 3.47 -11.13 -13.45
C ARG A 270 2.78 -10.38 -12.31
N LEU A 271 2.80 -9.05 -12.32
CA LEU A 271 2.34 -8.22 -11.20
C LEU A 271 0.85 -7.86 -11.29
N VAL A 272 0.30 -7.78 -12.50
CA VAL A 272 -1.08 -7.38 -12.75
C VAL A 272 -2.12 -8.36 -12.17
N PRO A 273 -2.00 -9.70 -12.28
CA PRO A 273 -3.08 -10.59 -11.85
C PRO A 273 -3.46 -10.46 -10.37
N PRO A 274 -2.53 -10.47 -9.39
CA PRO A 274 -2.87 -10.27 -7.98
C PRO A 274 -3.48 -8.89 -7.72
N HIS A 275 -2.95 -7.86 -8.38
CA HIS A 275 -3.43 -6.49 -8.23
C HIS A 275 -4.85 -6.30 -8.79
N ALA A 276 -5.11 -6.84 -9.98
CA ALA A 276 -6.44 -6.83 -10.60
C ALA A 276 -7.46 -7.60 -9.76
N PHE A 277 -7.06 -8.73 -9.17
CA PHE A 277 -7.91 -9.49 -8.26
C PHE A 277 -8.29 -8.66 -7.03
N VAL A 278 -7.34 -7.99 -6.38
CA VAL A 278 -7.62 -7.14 -5.20
C VAL A 278 -8.53 -5.96 -5.54
N ILE A 279 -8.30 -5.29 -6.67
CA ILE A 279 -9.19 -4.20 -7.13
C ILE A 279 -10.61 -4.72 -7.38
N PHE A 280 -10.74 -5.83 -8.10
CA PHE A 280 -12.05 -6.37 -8.44
C PHE A 280 -12.78 -6.88 -7.19
N PHE A 281 -12.08 -7.52 -6.26
CA PHE A 281 -12.59 -7.90 -4.94
C PHE A 281 -13.12 -6.69 -4.16
N THR A 282 -12.34 -5.60 -4.14
CA THR A 282 -12.71 -4.35 -3.46
C THR A 282 -13.95 -3.72 -4.11
N ALA A 283 -14.03 -3.73 -5.45
CA ALA A 283 -15.17 -3.18 -6.18
C ALA A 283 -16.48 -3.96 -5.98
N THR A 284 -16.40 -5.26 -5.65
CA THR A 284 -17.52 -6.20 -5.66
C THR A 284 -17.82 -6.73 -4.26
N CYS A 285 -17.07 -7.75 -3.80
CA CYS A 285 -17.28 -8.43 -2.53
C CYS A 285 -17.30 -7.48 -1.34
N LEU A 286 -16.42 -6.47 -1.32
CA LEU A 286 -16.31 -5.58 -0.17
C LEU A 286 -17.57 -4.74 0.07
N ARG A 287 -18.39 -4.47 -0.95
CA ARG A 287 -19.65 -3.71 -0.78
C ARG A 287 -20.63 -4.43 0.16
N HIS A 288 -20.54 -5.75 0.22
CA HIS A 288 -21.45 -6.61 0.98
C HIS A 288 -21.01 -6.74 2.44
N THR A 289 -19.81 -6.27 2.78
CA THR A 289 -19.26 -6.39 4.14
C THR A 289 -19.34 -5.07 4.90
N LYS A 290 -20.44 -4.31 4.73
CA LYS A 290 -20.67 -3.07 5.50
C LYS A 290 -20.61 -3.39 7.00
N SER A 291 -19.55 -2.92 7.66
CA SER A 291 -19.25 -3.23 9.05
C SER A 291 -18.82 -1.96 9.77
N GLY A 292 -19.62 -1.54 10.74
CA GLY A 292 -19.32 -0.41 11.62
C GLY A 292 -19.74 0.97 11.07
N PRO A 293 -19.73 2.00 11.94
CA PRO A 293 -20.24 3.33 11.63
C PRO A 293 -19.38 4.07 10.61
N LEU A 294 -18.08 3.77 10.54
CA LEU A 294 -17.13 4.51 9.71
C LEU A 294 -16.97 3.92 8.31
N TRP A 295 -17.80 2.95 7.93
CA TRP A 295 -17.67 2.22 6.67
C TRP A 295 -17.63 3.13 5.44
N GLU A 296 -18.55 4.09 5.34
CA GLU A 296 -18.65 4.96 4.17
C GLU A 296 -17.46 5.92 4.06
N THR A 297 -16.99 6.46 5.19
CA THR A 297 -15.79 7.32 5.24
C THR A 297 -14.50 6.55 5.02
N ALA A 298 -14.42 5.31 5.53
CA ALA A 298 -13.22 4.51 5.49
C ALA A 298 -13.09 3.76 4.16
N ILE A 299 -14.16 3.27 3.53
CA ILE A 299 -14.13 2.35 2.39
C ILE A 299 -15.07 2.76 1.25
N GLY A 300 -16.19 3.44 1.56
CA GLY A 300 -17.25 3.77 0.60
C GLY A 300 -16.76 4.48 -0.67
N ASP A 301 -15.88 5.48 -0.52
CA ASP A 301 -15.27 6.18 -1.66
C ASP A 301 -14.50 5.23 -2.58
N GLU A 302 -13.65 4.37 -2.00
CA GLU A 302 -12.83 3.44 -2.79
C GLU A 302 -13.69 2.49 -3.63
N ILE A 303 -14.81 2.01 -3.09
CA ILE A 303 -15.74 1.15 -3.81
C ILE A 303 -16.34 1.91 -5.00
N ARG A 304 -16.86 3.13 -4.79
CA ARG A 304 -17.47 3.95 -5.84
C ARG A 304 -16.48 4.23 -6.96
N ASP A 305 -15.24 4.54 -6.61
CA ASP A 305 -14.22 4.87 -7.57
C ASP A 305 -13.67 3.66 -8.33
N CYS A 306 -13.55 2.51 -7.67
CA CYS A 306 -13.24 1.25 -8.35
C CYS A 306 -14.31 0.89 -9.40
N GLN A 307 -15.58 1.17 -9.11
CA GLN A 307 -16.69 0.94 -10.05
C GLN A 307 -16.69 1.93 -11.22
N GLN A 308 -16.46 3.22 -10.95
CA GLN A 308 -16.53 4.27 -11.98
C GLN A 308 -15.27 4.34 -12.85
N ARG A 309 -14.08 4.08 -12.27
CA ARG A 309 -12.79 4.36 -12.93
C ARG A 309 -11.87 3.14 -13.05
N GLY A 310 -12.06 2.08 -12.26
CA GLY A 310 -11.12 0.95 -12.15
C GLY A 310 -10.76 0.27 -13.48
N TRP A 311 -11.68 0.29 -14.45
CA TRP A 311 -11.51 -0.33 -15.78
C TRP A 311 -10.80 0.54 -16.82
N THR A 312 -10.75 1.86 -16.63
CA THR A 312 -10.18 2.80 -17.62
C THR A 312 -8.66 2.75 -17.72
N THR A 313 -8.00 2.05 -16.79
CA THR A 313 -6.54 1.87 -16.75
C THR A 313 -5.99 0.99 -17.89
N ASN A 314 -6.84 0.25 -18.61
CA ASN A 314 -6.39 -0.72 -19.62
C ASN A 314 -6.75 -0.41 -21.08
N SER A 315 -7.59 0.58 -21.42
CA SER A 315 -8.20 0.59 -22.77
C SER A 315 -8.33 1.89 -23.56
N ARG A 316 -7.79 3.06 -23.17
CA ARG A 316 -7.88 4.24 -24.07
C ARG A 316 -6.66 5.19 -24.06
N ILE A 317 -5.87 5.07 -25.13
CA ILE A 317 -4.95 6.10 -25.61
C ILE A 317 -5.82 7.12 -26.36
N ASP A 318 -6.43 8.07 -25.65
CA ASP A 318 -6.89 9.30 -26.27
C ASP A 318 -6.82 10.45 -25.25
N ASN A 319 -6.44 11.63 -25.75
CA ASN A 319 -6.21 12.89 -25.03
C ASN A 319 -4.91 13.02 -24.23
N LEU A 320 -3.77 13.13 -24.94
CA LEU A 320 -2.44 13.42 -24.40
C LEU A 320 -2.33 14.76 -23.64
N HIS A 321 -3.20 15.74 -23.88
CA HIS A 321 -3.02 17.09 -23.32
C HIS A 321 -3.64 17.31 -21.93
N LYS A 322 -4.72 16.59 -21.57
CA LYS A 322 -5.22 16.49 -20.18
C LYS A 322 -4.50 15.42 -19.36
N LYS A 323 -3.79 14.51 -20.06
CA LYS A 323 -3.11 13.32 -19.51
C LYS A 323 -1.96 13.61 -18.57
N PHE A 324 -1.20 14.69 -18.76
CA PHE A 324 -0.06 14.96 -17.87
C PHE A 324 -0.47 15.37 -16.44
N LYS A 325 -1.73 15.81 -16.24
CA LYS A 325 -2.29 16.08 -14.91
C LYS A 325 -3.06 14.88 -14.34
N SER A 326 -3.24 13.80 -15.12
CA SER A 326 -4.10 12.65 -14.77
C SER A 326 -3.47 11.27 -15.05
N ILE A 327 -2.15 11.16 -15.24
CA ILE A 327 -1.43 9.88 -15.08
C ILE A 327 -1.29 9.61 -13.58
N ASP A 328 -2.43 9.47 -12.91
CA ASP A 328 -2.52 8.96 -11.56
C ASP A 328 -3.05 7.53 -11.66
N ASN A 329 -2.08 6.61 -11.65
CA ASN A 329 -2.25 5.17 -11.54
C ASN A 329 -3.17 4.76 -10.36
N PRO A 330 -3.60 3.48 -10.26
CA PRO A 330 -4.49 2.89 -9.22
C PRO A 330 -4.14 3.17 -7.74
N LEU A 331 -3.09 3.92 -7.46
CA LEU A 331 -2.80 4.56 -6.17
C LEU A 331 -3.75 5.72 -5.82
N SER A 332 -4.68 6.10 -6.71
CA SER A 332 -5.51 7.30 -6.59
C SER A 332 -6.56 7.31 -5.47
N TYR A 333 -6.70 6.24 -4.67
CA TYR A 333 -7.77 6.15 -3.64
C TYR A 333 -7.33 5.73 -2.23
N LEU A 334 -6.02 5.58 -2.05
CA LEU A 334 -5.38 6.05 -0.81
C LEU A 334 -5.75 7.53 -0.57
N ILE A 335 -5.98 8.27 -1.66
CA ILE A 335 -6.04 9.73 -1.77
C ILE A 335 -7.36 10.35 -1.33
N THR A 336 -8.51 9.69 -1.19
CA THR A 336 -9.73 10.40 -0.65
C THR A 336 -9.72 10.43 0.87
N THR A 337 -9.37 9.32 1.51
CA THR A 337 -9.13 9.27 2.95
C THR A 337 -7.89 10.09 3.33
N ILE A 338 -6.84 10.07 2.49
CA ILE A 338 -5.69 10.98 2.62
C ILE A 338 -6.05 12.42 2.18
N SER A 339 -6.99 12.67 1.28
CA SER A 339 -7.36 14.05 0.86
C SER A 339 -7.95 14.82 2.03
N ASN A 340 -8.69 14.12 2.89
CA ASN A 340 -9.18 14.69 4.14
C ASN A 340 -8.08 14.92 5.20
N PHE A 341 -6.85 14.42 5.00
CA PHE A 341 -5.72 14.54 5.95
C PHE A 341 -4.46 15.26 5.38
N PHE A 342 -3.93 14.84 4.23
CA PHE A 342 -2.83 15.47 3.46
C PHE A 342 -3.29 16.10 2.13
N GLY A 343 -4.58 16.13 1.80
CA GLY A 343 -5.06 16.71 0.53
C GLY A 343 -4.75 18.20 0.39
N THR A 344 -4.58 18.89 1.52
CA THR A 344 -4.11 20.28 1.59
C THR A 344 -2.58 20.40 1.67
N ASP A 345 -1.85 19.31 1.93
CA ASP A 345 -0.39 19.32 1.99
C ASP A 345 0.19 19.27 0.57
N GLN A 346 0.70 20.42 0.13
CA GLN A 346 1.35 20.58 -1.16
C GLN A 346 2.55 19.63 -1.31
N THR A 347 3.27 19.33 -0.22
CA THR A 347 4.45 18.44 -0.25
C THR A 347 4.05 17.01 -0.62
N PHE A 348 2.95 16.50 -0.05
CA PHE A 348 2.43 15.18 -0.38
C PHE A 348 1.99 15.10 -1.85
N ASN A 349 1.26 16.11 -2.33
CA ASN A 349 0.69 16.13 -3.68
C ASN A 349 1.71 16.35 -4.80
N GLU A 350 2.72 17.18 -4.56
CA GLU A 350 3.68 17.60 -5.58
C GLU A 350 5.00 16.83 -5.52
N VAL A 351 5.44 16.39 -4.33
CA VAL A 351 6.75 15.73 -4.16
C VAL A 351 6.62 14.24 -3.88
N TYR A 352 5.69 13.80 -3.05
CA TYR A 352 5.57 12.37 -2.72
C TYR A 352 4.81 11.58 -3.79
N ARG A 353 3.63 12.08 -4.21
CA ARG A 353 2.74 11.42 -5.17
C ARG A 353 3.33 11.29 -6.57
N GLN A 354 4.11 12.28 -7.00
CA GLN A 354 4.54 12.40 -8.39
C GLN A 354 5.62 11.36 -8.76
N ALA A 355 5.29 10.47 -9.70
CA ALA A 355 6.17 9.34 -10.06
C ALA A 355 7.57 9.78 -10.54
N TYR A 356 7.67 10.90 -11.26
CA TYR A 356 8.92 11.41 -11.82
C TYR A 356 9.94 11.80 -10.74
N THR A 357 9.49 12.15 -9.53
CA THR A 357 10.38 12.52 -8.42
C THR A 357 11.19 11.34 -7.88
N ASN A 358 10.85 10.11 -8.26
CA ASN A 358 11.55 8.88 -7.86
C ASN A 358 12.58 8.41 -8.90
N VAL A 359 12.66 9.08 -10.06
CA VAL A 359 13.61 8.77 -11.14
C VAL A 359 15.08 8.79 -10.69
N PRO A 360 15.54 9.74 -9.85
CA PRO A 360 16.94 9.75 -9.41
C PRO A 360 17.35 8.47 -8.68
N SER A 361 16.55 8.01 -7.73
CA SER A 361 16.80 6.76 -6.98
C SER A 361 16.79 5.54 -7.90
N TYR A 362 15.92 5.54 -8.90
CA TYR A 362 15.89 4.48 -9.92
C TYR A 362 17.18 4.47 -10.76
N ALA A 363 17.64 5.65 -11.21
CA ALA A 363 18.88 5.80 -11.97
C ALA A 363 20.12 5.37 -11.17
N ILE A 364 20.19 5.72 -9.88
CA ILE A 364 21.23 5.23 -8.96
C ILE A 364 21.20 3.69 -8.90
N GLY A 365 20.01 3.09 -8.84
CA GLY A 365 19.85 1.65 -8.92
C GLY A 365 20.40 1.06 -10.22
N LEU A 366 20.09 1.66 -11.37
CA LEU A 366 20.62 1.22 -12.68
C LEU A 366 22.16 1.23 -12.68
N ALA A 367 22.77 2.31 -12.20
CA ALA A 367 24.23 2.46 -12.11
C ALA A 367 24.84 1.40 -11.16
N LEU A 368 24.23 1.18 -10.00
CA LEU A 368 24.66 0.14 -9.06
C LEU A 368 24.61 -1.26 -9.69
N GLY A 369 23.57 -1.58 -10.44
CA GLY A 369 23.42 -2.88 -11.11
C GLY A 369 24.52 -3.15 -12.13
N TYR A 370 24.91 -2.12 -12.90
CA TYR A 370 26.04 -2.19 -13.83
C TYR A 370 27.36 -2.35 -13.08
N LEU A 371 27.60 -1.54 -12.04
CA LEU A 371 28.82 -1.59 -11.23
C LEU A 371 29.03 -2.96 -10.57
N ILE A 372 27.98 -3.55 -9.98
CA ILE A 372 28.04 -4.89 -9.39
C ILE A 372 28.43 -5.93 -10.44
N TYR A 373 27.81 -5.86 -11.63
CA TYR A 373 28.09 -6.81 -12.71
C TYR A 373 29.55 -6.72 -13.19
N ASP A 374 30.05 -5.51 -13.43
CA ASP A 374 31.41 -5.27 -13.92
C ASP A 374 32.50 -5.68 -12.91
N LEU A 375 32.31 -5.33 -11.63
CA LEU A 375 33.25 -5.69 -10.56
C LEU A 375 33.27 -7.19 -10.26
N GLN A 376 32.15 -7.90 -10.45
CA GLN A 376 32.12 -9.36 -10.35
C GLN A 376 32.94 -10.02 -11.46
N ARG A 377 33.02 -9.40 -12.64
CA ARG A 377 33.81 -9.92 -13.76
C ARG A 377 35.30 -9.64 -13.61
N SER A 378 35.64 -8.55 -12.90
CA SER A 378 37.01 -8.08 -12.71
C SER A 378 37.72 -8.65 -11.47
N ASP A 379 37.17 -9.72 -10.85
CA ASP A 379 37.65 -10.34 -9.60
C ASP A 379 38.03 -9.32 -8.50
N PHE A 380 37.07 -8.44 -8.19
CA PHE A 380 37.30 -7.35 -7.24
C PHE A 380 37.63 -7.85 -5.82
N GLN A 381 38.86 -7.61 -5.37
CA GLN A 381 39.33 -7.99 -4.03
C GLN A 381 38.84 -7.05 -2.93
N ILE A 382 37.61 -7.28 -2.45
CA ILE A 382 36.97 -6.51 -1.37
C ILE A 382 37.75 -6.55 -0.04
N GLU A 383 38.56 -7.59 0.19
CA GLU A 383 39.32 -7.82 1.44
C GLU A 383 40.22 -6.63 1.80
N LYS A 384 40.82 -5.97 0.80
CA LYS A 384 41.68 -4.78 0.99
C LYS A 384 40.95 -3.62 1.68
N TYR A 385 39.64 -3.52 1.49
CA TYR A 385 38.84 -2.40 1.98
C TYR A 385 38.14 -2.67 3.30
N LYS A 386 38.16 -3.92 3.81
CA LYS A 386 37.46 -4.28 5.07
C LYS A 386 37.95 -3.51 6.29
N LYS A 387 39.15 -2.92 6.24
CA LYS A 387 39.65 -2.01 7.28
C LYS A 387 38.71 -0.84 7.56
N TYR A 388 37.95 -0.37 6.57
CA TYR A 388 37.02 0.76 6.69
C TYR A 388 35.57 0.36 7.07
N ARG A 389 35.33 -0.88 7.50
CA ARG A 389 33.98 -1.40 7.82
C ARG A 389 33.21 -0.57 8.84
N TYR A 390 33.91 0.11 9.75
CA TYR A 390 33.30 0.97 10.76
C TYR A 390 32.59 2.19 10.15
N VAL A 391 33.14 2.74 9.06
CA VAL A 391 32.51 3.85 8.31
C VAL A 391 31.23 3.37 7.63
N TYR A 392 31.24 2.14 7.11
CA TYR A 392 30.05 1.54 6.52
C TYR A 392 28.93 1.30 7.53
N TRP A 393 29.27 0.96 8.78
CA TRP A 393 28.25 0.81 9.82
C TRP A 393 27.51 2.12 10.13
N ALA A 394 28.16 3.27 9.93
CA ALA A 394 27.53 4.58 10.08
C ALA A 394 26.50 4.91 8.97
N LEU A 395 26.48 4.17 7.85
CA LEU A 395 25.56 4.43 6.74
C LEU A 395 24.09 4.15 7.10
N LEU A 396 23.82 3.12 7.89
CA LEU A 396 22.45 2.78 8.29
C LEU A 396 21.85 3.85 9.23
N PRO A 397 22.57 4.32 10.27
CA PRO A 397 22.19 5.54 10.99
C PRO A 397 22.10 6.78 10.09
N ALA A 398 22.98 6.92 9.10
CA ALA A 398 22.97 8.07 8.18
C ALA A 398 21.69 8.13 7.32
N CYS A 399 20.99 7.01 7.09
CA CYS A 399 19.68 7.01 6.43
C CYS A 399 18.61 7.77 7.22
N PHE A 400 18.77 7.94 8.54
CA PHE A 400 17.85 8.73 9.35
C PHE A 400 18.11 10.24 9.24
N VAL A 401 19.28 10.68 8.78
CA VAL A 401 19.61 12.12 8.63
C VAL A 401 18.61 12.87 7.75
N PRO A 402 18.27 12.45 6.51
CA PRO A 402 17.29 13.17 5.70
C PRO A 402 15.91 13.18 6.36
N ILE A 403 15.54 12.10 7.05
CA ILE A 403 14.27 12.01 7.77
C ILE A 403 14.22 13.04 8.91
N LEU A 404 15.32 13.16 9.68
CA LEU A 404 15.45 14.13 10.77
C LEU A 404 15.55 15.56 10.25
N LEU A 405 16.26 15.82 9.14
CA LEU A 405 16.28 17.14 8.51
C LEU A 405 14.88 17.54 8.03
N GLY A 406 14.13 16.59 7.49
CA GLY A 406 12.72 16.79 7.13
C GLY A 406 11.86 17.30 8.28
N SER A 407 12.10 16.83 9.51
CA SER A 407 11.34 17.25 10.70
C SER A 407 11.38 18.75 10.94
N THR A 408 12.49 19.41 10.58
CA THR A 408 12.68 20.84 10.82
C THR A 408 11.70 21.70 10.02
N PHE A 409 11.20 21.20 8.89
CA PHE A 409 10.24 21.91 8.04
C PHE A 409 8.80 21.85 8.54
N TYR A 410 8.51 20.99 9.52
CA TYR A 410 7.17 20.86 10.10
C TYR A 410 7.02 21.62 11.43
N GLY A 411 8.10 22.25 11.92
CA GLY A 411 8.06 23.09 13.11
C GLY A 411 7.42 24.47 12.85
N PRO A 412 7.11 25.23 13.91
CA PRO A 412 6.53 26.57 13.79
C PRO A 412 7.46 27.60 13.12
N ARG A 413 8.75 27.26 12.98
CA ARG A 413 9.76 28.13 12.37
C ARG A 413 9.65 28.05 10.85
N ARG A 414 9.23 29.15 10.23
CA ARG A 414 9.21 29.26 8.76
C ARG A 414 10.63 29.33 8.23
N HIS A 415 10.98 28.35 7.40
CA HIS A 415 12.26 28.34 6.68
C HIS A 415 12.10 29.07 5.33
N PRO A 416 13.16 29.70 4.81
CA PRO A 416 13.13 30.31 3.50
C PRO A 416 12.92 29.26 2.40
N VAL A 417 12.22 29.66 1.33
CA VAL A 417 11.76 28.77 0.24
C VAL A 417 12.92 27.98 -0.39
N TYR A 418 14.11 28.57 -0.51
CA TYR A 418 15.26 27.89 -1.09
C TYR A 418 15.69 26.64 -0.29
N LEU A 419 15.54 26.63 1.04
CA LEU A 419 15.87 25.46 1.86
C LEU A 419 14.89 24.31 1.63
N HIS A 420 13.59 24.62 1.51
CA HIS A 420 12.57 23.62 1.17
C HIS A 420 12.86 22.99 -0.20
N LEU A 421 13.21 23.82 -1.19
CA LEU A 421 13.56 23.36 -2.53
C LEU A 421 14.82 22.47 -2.53
N LEU A 422 15.88 22.91 -1.85
CA LEU A 422 17.12 22.13 -1.71
C LEU A 422 16.84 20.77 -1.05
N TYR A 423 16.06 20.74 0.03
CA TYR A 423 15.69 19.49 0.70
C TYR A 423 14.86 18.58 -0.22
N ALA A 424 13.86 19.12 -0.93
CA ALA A 424 13.02 18.35 -1.84
C ALA A 424 13.82 17.71 -2.98
N ILE A 425 14.82 18.41 -3.51
CA ILE A 425 15.68 17.93 -4.60
C ILE A 425 16.71 16.91 -4.10
N VAL A 426 17.35 17.16 -2.95
CA VAL A 426 18.52 16.39 -2.49
C VAL A 426 18.15 15.16 -1.67
N SER A 427 17.07 15.23 -0.88
CA SER A 427 16.72 14.18 0.09
C SER A 427 16.60 12.79 -0.57
N LYS A 428 15.77 12.65 -1.61
CA LYS A 428 15.54 11.37 -2.30
C LYS A 428 16.80 10.79 -2.95
N PRO A 429 17.57 11.53 -3.79
CA PRO A 429 18.84 11.05 -4.34
C PRO A 429 19.86 10.66 -3.25
N TYR A 430 19.98 11.47 -2.20
CA TYR A 430 20.90 11.19 -1.08
C TYR A 430 20.55 9.86 -0.41
N PHE A 431 19.27 9.66 -0.05
CA PHE A 431 18.82 8.41 0.54
C PHE A 431 19.01 7.22 -0.42
N GLY A 432 18.68 7.39 -1.71
CA GLY A 432 18.89 6.39 -2.74
C GLY A 432 20.36 5.97 -2.87
N LEU A 433 21.30 6.92 -2.77
CA LEU A 433 22.73 6.68 -2.81
C LEU A 433 23.21 5.89 -1.58
N LEU A 434 22.79 6.28 -0.37
CA LEU A 434 23.12 5.54 0.85
C LEU A 434 22.64 4.09 0.77
N VAL A 435 21.39 3.89 0.35
CA VAL A 435 20.82 2.55 0.14
C VAL A 435 21.63 1.77 -0.89
N ALA A 436 22.04 2.40 -1.99
CA ALA A 436 22.84 1.74 -3.01
C ALA A 436 24.19 1.25 -2.47
N ILE A 437 24.86 2.06 -1.65
CA ILE A 437 26.12 1.67 -0.98
C ILE A 437 25.87 0.53 0.01
N ILE A 438 24.76 0.56 0.76
CA ILE A 438 24.38 -0.53 1.68
C ILE A 438 24.12 -1.84 0.90
N ILE A 439 23.40 -1.77 -0.22
CA ILE A 439 23.17 -2.98 -1.03
C ILE A 439 24.48 -3.50 -1.61
N PHE A 440 25.36 -2.60 -2.09
CA PHE A 440 26.69 -2.95 -2.57
C PHE A 440 27.50 -3.74 -1.52
N GLY A 441 27.55 -3.24 -0.28
CA GLY A 441 28.30 -3.90 0.79
C GLY A 441 27.71 -5.25 1.19
N PHE A 442 26.39 -5.44 1.11
CA PHE A 442 25.78 -6.76 1.31
C PHE A 442 26.15 -7.75 0.20
N VAL A 443 26.10 -7.32 -1.07
CA VAL A 443 26.41 -8.16 -2.24
C VAL A 443 27.87 -8.66 -2.21
N PHE A 444 28.82 -7.78 -1.89
CA PHE A 444 30.25 -8.12 -1.81
C PHE A 444 30.71 -8.61 -0.42
N LYS A 445 29.77 -8.84 0.52
CA LYS A 445 30.07 -9.33 1.88
C LYS A 445 31.11 -8.48 2.62
N TYR A 446 30.98 -7.16 2.48
CA TYR A 446 31.89 -6.18 3.08
C TYR A 446 31.85 -6.19 4.61
N GLU A 447 30.67 -6.45 5.19
CA GLU A 447 30.45 -6.49 6.63
C GLU A 447 29.60 -7.69 7.07
N ASN A 448 29.54 -7.95 8.39
CA ASN A 448 28.92 -9.14 8.97
C ASN A 448 27.80 -8.85 10.00
N ILE A 449 27.70 -7.63 10.53
CA ILE A 449 26.73 -7.25 11.57
C ILE A 449 25.32 -7.20 10.98
N TYR A 450 25.08 -6.33 10.00
CA TYR A 450 23.74 -6.17 9.42
C TYR A 450 23.42 -7.32 8.46
N ARG A 451 24.44 -7.81 7.75
CA ARG A 451 24.32 -8.93 6.80
C ARG A 451 23.73 -10.18 7.44
N GLY A 452 24.17 -10.57 8.66
CA GLY A 452 23.64 -11.75 9.34
C GLY A 452 22.13 -11.69 9.56
N PHE A 453 21.63 -10.51 9.93
CA PHE A 453 20.19 -10.27 10.07
C PHE A 453 19.48 -10.33 8.71
N PHE A 454 19.94 -9.60 7.69
CA PHE A 454 19.25 -9.52 6.40
C PHE A 454 19.36 -10.80 5.53
N GLU A 455 20.40 -11.61 5.71
CA GLU A 455 20.58 -12.91 5.03
C GLU A 455 19.90 -14.07 5.75
N TRP A 456 19.20 -13.82 6.86
CA TRP A 456 18.53 -14.88 7.61
C TRP A 456 17.54 -15.66 6.73
N SER A 457 17.63 -16.99 6.79
CA SER A 457 16.92 -17.90 5.88
C SER A 457 15.39 -17.78 5.96
N SER A 458 14.86 -17.41 7.13
CA SER A 458 13.43 -17.21 7.38
C SER A 458 12.83 -16.07 6.55
N TRP A 459 13.62 -15.05 6.18
CA TRP A 459 13.14 -13.95 5.34
C TRP A 459 12.68 -14.41 3.97
N ARG A 460 13.09 -15.59 3.51
CA ARG A 460 12.74 -16.12 2.18
C ARG A 460 11.23 -16.25 2.00
N VAL A 461 10.54 -16.86 2.97
CA VAL A 461 9.09 -17.11 2.89
C VAL A 461 8.35 -15.78 2.91
N LEU A 462 8.67 -14.92 3.87
CA LEU A 462 8.07 -13.60 4.02
C LEU A 462 8.32 -12.71 2.79
N SER A 463 9.51 -12.78 2.20
CA SER A 463 9.83 -12.02 0.99
C SER A 463 9.05 -12.48 -0.23
N ARG A 464 8.73 -13.78 -0.35
CA ARG A 464 7.87 -14.31 -1.42
C ARG A 464 6.43 -13.81 -1.30
N LEU A 465 5.93 -13.61 -0.07
CA LEU A 465 4.59 -13.07 0.21
C LEU A 465 4.55 -11.53 0.21
N SER A 466 5.70 -10.86 0.24
CA SER A 466 5.78 -9.40 0.44
C SER A 466 5.01 -8.56 -0.59
N TYR A 467 4.89 -9.03 -1.85
CA TYR A 467 4.11 -8.33 -2.87
C TYR A 467 2.61 -8.40 -2.58
N CYS A 468 2.07 -9.61 -2.36
CA CYS A 468 0.68 -9.78 -1.95
C CYS A 468 0.38 -9.02 -0.65
N ALA A 469 1.28 -9.06 0.34
CA ALA A 469 1.14 -8.31 1.58
C ALA A 469 1.10 -6.79 1.33
N PHE A 470 1.95 -6.28 0.45
CA PHE A 470 1.94 -4.88 0.02
C PHE A 470 0.61 -4.49 -0.66
N LEU A 471 -0.05 -5.39 -1.39
CA LEU A 471 -1.34 -5.07 -2.00
C LEU A 471 -2.49 -4.98 -0.97
N VAL A 472 -2.51 -5.87 0.02
CA VAL A 472 -3.66 -6.01 0.93
C VAL A 472 -3.54 -5.22 2.23
N HIS A 473 -2.33 -4.81 2.64
CA HIS A 473 -2.14 -4.21 3.96
C HIS A 473 -2.98 -2.96 4.21
N PHE A 474 -3.07 -2.06 3.23
CA PHE A 474 -3.82 -0.83 3.40
C PHE A 474 -5.33 -1.10 3.46
N LEU A 475 -5.82 -2.03 2.64
CA LEU A 475 -7.20 -2.50 2.71
C LEU A 475 -7.53 -3.05 4.11
N ILE A 476 -6.62 -3.83 4.72
CA ILE A 476 -6.81 -4.36 6.08
C ILE A 476 -6.87 -3.23 7.12
N VAL A 477 -5.98 -2.24 7.02
CA VAL A 477 -5.99 -1.06 7.91
C VAL A 477 -7.32 -0.29 7.79
N ARG A 478 -7.84 -0.12 6.56
CA ARG A 478 -9.14 0.52 6.33
C ARG A 478 -10.30 -0.30 6.87
N LEU A 479 -10.30 -1.62 6.67
CA LEU A 479 -11.32 -2.53 7.21
C LEU A 479 -11.37 -2.47 8.73
N TYR A 480 -10.22 -2.42 9.39
CA TYR A 480 -10.14 -2.22 10.83
C TYR A 480 -10.69 -0.86 11.27
N THR A 481 -10.43 0.20 10.49
CA THR A 481 -10.96 1.54 10.76
C THR A 481 -12.47 1.59 10.58
N ALA A 482 -12.99 0.95 9.53
CA ALA A 482 -14.40 0.90 9.20
C ALA A 482 -15.21 0.18 10.29
N SER A 483 -14.70 -0.97 10.75
CA SER A 483 -15.36 -1.80 11.76
C SER A 483 -15.29 -1.25 13.19
N HIS A 484 -14.53 -0.17 13.41
CA HIS A 484 -14.39 0.44 14.73
C HIS A 484 -15.67 1.17 15.14
N THR A 485 -16.30 0.73 16.23
CA THR A 485 -17.56 1.27 16.75
C THR A 485 -17.36 2.29 17.88
N GLN A 486 -16.14 2.42 18.41
CA GLN A 486 -15.83 3.28 19.55
C GLN A 486 -14.57 4.12 19.31
N LEU A 487 -14.45 5.22 20.06
CA LEU A 487 -13.23 6.03 20.04
C LEU A 487 -12.10 5.33 20.80
N THR A 488 -10.92 5.31 20.20
CA THR A 488 -9.73 4.69 20.77
C THR A 488 -8.89 5.68 21.56
N HIS A 489 -8.39 5.24 22.71
CA HIS A 489 -7.38 5.97 23.45
C HIS A 489 -5.99 5.52 22.98
N ILE A 490 -5.21 6.47 22.45
CA ILE A 490 -3.93 6.17 21.83
C ILE A 490 -2.85 6.09 22.90
N THR A 491 -2.18 4.94 22.94
CA THR A 491 -0.98 4.70 23.74
C THR A 491 0.09 4.00 22.88
N PHE A 492 1.35 4.03 23.33
CA PHE A 492 2.42 3.27 22.68
C PHE A 492 2.09 1.77 22.57
N TYR A 493 1.52 1.19 23.63
CA TYR A 493 1.17 -0.23 23.69
C TYR A 493 0.06 -0.61 22.71
N THR A 494 -1.02 0.18 22.66
CA THR A 494 -2.10 -0.04 21.69
C THR A 494 -1.58 0.07 20.25
N ASN A 495 -0.67 1.02 19.99
CA ASN A 495 -0.07 1.15 18.66
C ASN A 495 0.79 -0.06 18.29
N LEU A 496 1.63 -0.54 19.21
CA LEU A 496 2.46 -1.72 19.00
C LEU A 496 1.60 -2.96 18.68
N LEU A 497 0.53 -3.18 19.44
CA LEU A 497 -0.41 -4.28 19.19
C LEU A 497 -1.11 -4.17 17.84
N MET A 498 -1.53 -2.97 17.43
CA MET A 498 -2.13 -2.79 16.11
C MET A 498 -1.15 -3.04 14.97
N VAL A 499 0.09 -2.57 15.09
CA VAL A 499 1.12 -2.79 14.06
C VAL A 499 1.41 -4.27 13.89
N THR A 500 1.63 -5.00 15.00
CA THR A 500 1.87 -6.44 14.93
C THR A 500 0.64 -7.18 14.39
N GLY A 501 -0.55 -6.79 14.80
CA GLY A 501 -1.82 -7.28 14.24
C GLY A 501 -1.90 -7.08 12.73
N PHE A 502 -1.66 -5.86 12.23
CA PHE A 502 -1.71 -5.57 10.80
C PHE A 502 -0.65 -6.33 10.00
N ILE A 503 0.57 -6.50 10.53
CA ILE A 503 1.61 -7.30 9.87
C ILE A 503 1.15 -8.76 9.75
N ILE A 504 0.66 -9.35 10.83
CA ILE A 504 0.21 -10.75 10.87
C ILE A 504 -1.00 -10.95 9.94
N SER A 505 -2.01 -10.08 10.04
CA SER A 505 -3.20 -10.14 9.17
C SER A 505 -2.83 -9.96 7.69
N SER A 506 -1.91 -9.04 7.38
CA SER A 506 -1.44 -8.84 5.99
C SER A 506 -0.75 -10.08 5.43
N LEU A 507 0.09 -10.75 6.23
CA LEU A 507 0.73 -12.00 5.83
C LEU A 507 -0.27 -13.16 5.71
N ALA A 508 -1.25 -13.24 6.61
CA ALA A 508 -2.30 -14.25 6.58
C ALA A 508 -3.17 -14.15 5.33
N VAL A 509 -3.56 -12.94 4.90
CA VAL A 509 -4.34 -12.70 3.66
C VAL A 509 -3.45 -12.81 2.42
N ALA A 510 -2.17 -12.45 2.51
CA ALA A 510 -1.23 -12.57 1.39
C ALA A 510 -0.98 -14.03 0.97
N LEU A 511 -1.02 -14.98 1.89
CA LEU A 511 -0.79 -16.39 1.63
C LEU A 511 -1.77 -17.02 0.63
N PRO A 512 -3.11 -16.98 0.83
CA PRO A 512 -4.06 -17.50 -0.14
C PRO A 512 -4.02 -16.71 -1.46
N LEU A 513 -3.83 -15.39 -1.42
CA LEU A 513 -3.66 -14.58 -2.64
C LEU A 513 -2.44 -15.02 -3.46
N TRP A 514 -1.33 -15.34 -2.78
CA TRP A 514 -0.13 -15.85 -3.43
C TRP A 514 -0.35 -17.26 -4.00
N LEU A 515 -0.96 -18.17 -3.24
CA LEU A 515 -1.18 -19.57 -3.65
C LEU A 515 -2.18 -19.69 -4.82
N LEU A 516 -3.25 -18.91 -4.80
CA LEU A 516 -4.34 -19.03 -5.77
C LEU A 516 -4.17 -18.12 -7.00
N VAL A 517 -3.43 -17.01 -6.87
CA VAL A 517 -3.33 -16.00 -7.95
C VAL A 517 -1.89 -15.77 -8.40
N GLU A 518 -0.98 -15.35 -7.52
CA GLU A 518 0.39 -14.97 -7.94
C GLU A 518 1.22 -16.16 -8.43
N ALA A 519 1.25 -17.26 -7.69
CA ALA A 519 2.08 -18.41 -8.01
C ALA A 519 1.63 -19.12 -9.31
N PRO A 520 0.32 -19.39 -9.53
CA PRO A 520 -0.17 -19.97 -10.76
C PRO A 520 0.03 -19.05 -11.97
N SER A 521 -0.29 -17.76 -11.86
CA SER A 521 -0.11 -16.81 -12.96
C SER A 521 1.35 -16.67 -13.38
N THR A 522 2.28 -16.64 -12.40
CA THR A 522 3.72 -16.62 -12.69
C THR A 522 4.19 -17.91 -13.36
N GLY A 523 3.68 -19.07 -12.92
CA GLY A 523 4.02 -20.37 -13.51
C GLY A 523 3.52 -20.50 -14.96
N LEU A 524 2.29 -20.07 -15.23
CA LEU A 524 1.72 -20.02 -16.58
C LEU A 524 2.54 -19.12 -17.50
N LEU A 525 2.90 -17.92 -17.03
CA LEU A 525 3.73 -16.99 -17.80
C LEU A 525 5.07 -17.62 -18.18
N GLN A 526 5.74 -18.30 -17.24
CA GLN A 526 6.99 -19.00 -17.50
C GLN A 526 6.81 -20.12 -18.52
N TYR A 527 5.76 -20.94 -18.40
CA TYR A 527 5.44 -22.01 -19.35
C TYR A 527 5.30 -21.47 -20.78
N TYR A 528 4.48 -20.43 -20.99
CA TYR A 528 4.28 -19.85 -22.32
C TYR A 528 5.56 -19.23 -22.89
N MET A 529 6.38 -18.62 -22.05
CA MET A 529 7.66 -18.05 -22.48
C MET A 529 8.66 -19.13 -22.92
N THR A 530 8.78 -20.21 -22.16
CA THR A 530 9.68 -21.33 -22.51
C THR A 530 9.23 -22.03 -23.78
N LYS A 531 7.92 -22.32 -23.91
CA LYS A 531 7.34 -22.94 -25.11
C LYS A 531 7.55 -22.09 -26.36
N ARG A 532 7.37 -20.76 -26.25
CA ARG A 532 7.61 -19.84 -27.37
C ARG A 532 9.08 -19.81 -27.79
N ASN A 533 10.01 -19.82 -26.85
CA ASN A 533 11.45 -19.87 -27.17
C ASN A 533 11.83 -21.18 -27.87
N ILE A 534 11.29 -22.33 -27.42
CA ILE A 534 11.54 -23.64 -28.07
C ILE A 534 11.01 -23.64 -29.50
N ASN A 535 9.78 -23.15 -29.74
CA ASN A 535 9.20 -23.10 -31.07
C ASN A 535 9.98 -22.18 -32.02
N ASN A 536 10.46 -21.03 -31.53
CA ASN A 536 11.29 -20.13 -32.32
C ASN A 536 12.62 -20.77 -32.70
N ASN A 537 13.29 -21.43 -31.74
CA ASN A 537 14.54 -22.14 -32.00
C ASN A 537 14.33 -23.25 -33.05
N LEU A 538 13.25 -24.04 -32.94
CA LEU A 538 12.93 -25.10 -33.90
C LEU A 538 12.72 -24.54 -35.32
N GLN A 539 12.05 -23.40 -35.45
CA GLN A 539 11.85 -22.72 -36.74
C GLN A 539 13.15 -22.17 -37.32
N GLU A 540 14.07 -21.70 -36.49
CA GLU A 540 15.41 -21.27 -36.94
C GLU A 540 16.25 -22.46 -37.41
N THR A 541 16.23 -23.60 -36.71
CA THR A 541 16.93 -24.82 -37.14
C THR A 541 16.41 -25.31 -38.48
N LEU A 542 15.08 -25.39 -38.64
CA LEU A 542 14.42 -25.80 -39.90
C LEU A 542 14.69 -24.84 -41.07
N LYS A 543 14.84 -23.53 -40.81
CA LYS A 543 15.26 -22.55 -41.82
C LYS A 543 16.73 -22.73 -42.20
N SER A 544 17.60 -23.03 -41.23
CA SER A 544 19.02 -23.27 -41.49
C SER A 544 19.27 -24.56 -42.29
N GLU A 545 18.49 -25.60 -42.05
CA GLU A 545 18.56 -26.86 -42.81
C GLU A 545 18.05 -26.68 -44.24
N LYS A 546 16.97 -25.91 -44.45
CA LYS A 546 16.50 -25.56 -45.79
C LYS A 546 17.48 -24.70 -46.58
N SER A 547 18.25 -23.83 -45.91
CA SER A 547 19.28 -23.00 -46.54
C SER A 547 20.57 -23.75 -46.88
N LYS A 548 20.81 -24.93 -46.30
CA LYS A 548 21.99 -25.78 -46.61
C LYS A 548 21.71 -26.79 -47.74
N ASN A 549 20.44 -26.99 -48.09
CA ASN A 549 19.98 -27.90 -49.14
C ASN A 549 19.62 -27.18 -50.46
N ILE A 550 20.01 -25.90 -50.59
CA ILE A 550 20.01 -25.09 -51.81
C ILE A 550 21.45 -24.62 -52.00
#